data_AF-A0A917WUD6-F1
#
_entry.id   AF-A0A917WUD6-F1
#
_cell.length_a   1.000
_cell.length_b   1.000
_cell.length_c   1.000
_cell.angle_alpha   90.00
_cell.angle_beta   90.00
_cell.angle_gamma   90.00
#
_symmetry.space_group_name_H-M   'P 1'
#
loop_
_entity.id
_entity.type
_entity.pdbx_description
1 polymer ?
#
loop_
_entity_poly.entity_id
_entity_poly.type
_entity_poly.pdbx_seq_one_letter_code
_entity_poly.pdbx_strand_id
1 'polypeptide(L)'
;MDALDRLAEPGLDLLRRVDTLLAAGAPEGHRVWPLLRRMQVLPGDALRSFLDLRPAPLAGAGHAVRRHIQGYDHACAALTDPLLWSGSAAAAYGQSRAMLLRHLDEGPESLVGRLEATAGYADALAHWVEDSRLAVARALADVIGSAEAVAVIAATSLTREQSHSGPSSPGNAGAAEIAARVLAVLCVAYDGAETLLRQWGPSLAESPLRPSGTRPRPDGGGAASGSRPRPDGGGAAPGTRTTRIGW
;
A
#
# COMPACT_ATOMS: atom_id res chain seq x y z
N MET A 1 6.93 19.51 -11.03
CA MET A 1 5.75 20.39 -11.15
C MET A 1 4.97 19.96 -12.38
N ASP A 2 3.77 19.44 -12.17
CA ASP A 2 2.86 19.04 -13.24
C ASP A 2 1.86 20.17 -13.60
N ALA A 3 0.90 19.88 -14.49
CA ALA A 3 -0.10 20.87 -14.90
C ALA A 3 -1.03 21.30 -13.76
N LEU A 4 -1.33 20.38 -12.83
CA LEU A 4 -2.17 20.67 -11.67
C LEU A 4 -1.46 21.64 -10.72
N ASP A 5 -0.16 21.44 -10.49
CA ASP A 5 0.64 22.35 -9.65
C ASP A 5 0.65 23.79 -10.19
N ARG A 6 0.64 23.97 -11.52
CA ARG A 6 0.60 25.30 -12.16
C ARG A 6 -0.75 25.98 -12.03
N LEU A 7 -1.83 25.20 -11.95
CA LEU A 7 -3.21 25.69 -11.81
C LEU A 7 -3.66 25.78 -10.35
N ALA A 8 -2.85 25.28 -9.40
CA ALA A 8 -3.23 25.16 -8.00
C ALA A 8 -3.61 26.50 -7.38
N GLU A 9 -2.79 27.53 -7.55
CA GLU A 9 -3.05 28.86 -6.98
C GLU A 9 -4.33 29.51 -7.52
N PRO A 10 -4.51 29.71 -8.84
CA PRO A 10 -5.74 30.31 -9.38
C PRO A 10 -6.97 29.41 -9.14
N GLY A 11 -6.79 28.08 -9.21
CA GLY A 11 -7.86 27.12 -8.96
C GLY A 11 -8.36 27.15 -7.51
N LEU A 12 -7.45 27.18 -6.53
CA LEU A 12 -7.82 27.24 -5.12
C LEU A 12 -8.46 28.58 -4.73
N ASP A 13 -8.04 29.72 -5.31
CA ASP A 13 -8.73 30.98 -5.05
C ASP A 13 -10.17 30.96 -5.59
N LEU A 14 -10.36 30.46 -6.81
CA LEU A 14 -11.69 30.32 -7.40
C LEU A 14 -12.55 29.36 -6.57
N LEU A 15 -12.04 28.18 -6.21
CA LEU A 15 -12.82 27.22 -5.44
C LEU A 15 -13.14 27.71 -4.02
N ARG A 16 -12.27 28.49 -3.39
CA ARG A 16 -12.58 29.15 -2.11
C ARG A 16 -13.79 30.09 -2.22
N ARG A 17 -13.90 30.82 -3.34
CA ARG A 17 -15.07 31.68 -3.63
C ARG A 17 -16.32 30.83 -3.90
N VAL A 18 -16.19 29.75 -4.65
CA VAL A 18 -17.27 28.78 -4.88
C VAL A 18 -17.79 28.20 -3.57
N ASP A 19 -16.89 27.75 -2.70
CA ASP A 19 -17.22 27.18 -1.38
C ASP A 19 -17.96 28.20 -0.51
N THR A 20 -17.54 29.48 -0.55
CA THR A 20 -18.22 30.58 0.15
C THR A 20 -19.64 30.79 -0.35
N LEU A 21 -19.86 30.75 -1.67
CA LEU A 21 -21.19 30.90 -2.26
C LEU A 21 -22.07 29.66 -2.00
N LEU A 22 -21.50 28.46 -2.07
CA LEU A 22 -22.20 27.20 -1.76
C LEU A 22 -22.66 27.11 -0.31
N ALA A 23 -21.97 27.79 0.63
CA ALA A 23 -22.42 27.87 2.02
C ALA A 23 -23.79 28.57 2.17
N ALA A 24 -24.16 29.44 1.23
CA ALA A 24 -25.49 30.04 1.15
C ALA A 24 -26.54 29.13 0.48
N GLY A 25 -26.12 27.97 -0.03
CA GLY A 25 -26.94 26.98 -0.71
C GLY A 25 -26.78 27.00 -2.24
N ALA A 26 -26.87 25.82 -2.85
CA ALA A 26 -26.99 25.68 -4.30
C ALA A 26 -28.48 25.75 -4.74
N PRO A 27 -28.76 26.05 -6.02
CA PRO A 27 -30.12 26.03 -6.54
C PRO A 27 -30.84 24.69 -6.29
N GLU A 28 -32.15 24.74 -6.07
CA GLU A 28 -32.96 23.54 -5.87
C GLU A 28 -32.92 22.65 -7.12
N GLY A 29 -32.81 21.33 -6.91
CA GLY A 29 -32.71 20.35 -8.00
C GLY A 29 -31.38 20.36 -8.77
N HIS A 30 -30.40 21.18 -8.38
CA HIS A 30 -29.12 21.23 -9.07
C HIS A 30 -28.33 19.91 -8.93
N ARG A 31 -27.64 19.51 -10.00
CA ARG A 31 -26.85 18.27 -10.09
C ARG A 31 -25.65 18.18 -9.12
N VAL A 32 -25.34 19.27 -8.43
CA VAL A 32 -24.28 19.32 -7.42
C VAL A 32 -24.69 18.59 -6.13
N TRP A 33 -25.98 18.54 -5.81
CA TRP A 33 -26.46 17.98 -4.55
C TRP A 33 -26.16 16.49 -4.36
N PRO A 34 -26.36 15.60 -5.36
CA PRO A 34 -25.93 14.21 -5.23
C PRO A 34 -24.41 14.07 -5.04
N LEU A 35 -23.60 14.91 -5.71
CA LEU A 35 -22.14 14.88 -5.61
C LEU A 35 -21.65 15.30 -4.23
N LEU A 36 -22.20 16.39 -3.68
CA LEU A 36 -21.89 16.85 -2.32
C LEU A 36 -22.29 15.82 -1.27
N ARG A 37 -23.46 15.16 -1.42
CA ARG A 37 -23.89 14.11 -0.49
C ARG A 37 -23.01 12.87 -0.56
N ARG A 38 -22.53 12.51 -1.76
CA ARG A 38 -21.65 11.36 -1.96
C ARG A 38 -20.25 11.63 -1.40
N MET A 39 -19.65 12.76 -1.76
CA MET A 39 -18.26 13.09 -1.43
C MET A 39 -18.13 13.67 -0.02
N GLN A 40 -19.18 14.28 0.52
CA GLN A 40 -19.20 14.93 1.85
C GLN A 40 -18.07 15.94 2.07
N VAL A 41 -17.54 16.51 1.00
CA VAL A 41 -16.43 17.46 1.01
C VAL A 41 -16.72 18.59 0.02
N LEU A 42 -16.25 19.79 0.34
CA LEU A 42 -16.34 20.93 -0.57
C LEU A 42 -15.30 20.81 -1.70
N PRO A 43 -15.59 21.34 -2.90
CA PRO A 43 -14.68 21.29 -4.03
C PRO A 43 -13.26 21.76 -3.71
N GLY A 44 -13.10 22.85 -2.94
CA GLY A 44 -11.79 23.38 -2.57
C GLY A 44 -10.97 22.42 -1.69
N ASP A 45 -11.60 21.83 -0.67
CA ASP A 45 -10.97 20.84 0.21
C ASP A 45 -10.60 19.55 -0.53
N ALA A 46 -11.48 19.10 -1.42
CA ALA A 46 -11.23 17.93 -2.25
C ALA A 46 -10.04 18.16 -3.19
N LEU A 47 -9.94 19.34 -3.80
CA LEU A 47 -8.78 19.70 -4.63
C LEU A 47 -7.47 19.70 -3.84
N ARG A 48 -7.45 20.25 -2.62
CA ARG A 48 -6.26 20.24 -1.76
C ARG A 48 -5.77 18.81 -1.50
N SER A 49 -6.69 17.90 -1.21
CA SER A 49 -6.36 16.48 -1.00
C SER A 49 -5.68 15.86 -2.24
N PHE A 50 -6.13 16.21 -3.44
CA PHE A 50 -5.48 15.74 -4.69
C PHE A 50 -4.13 16.40 -4.96
N LEU A 51 -3.93 17.65 -4.54
CA LEU A 51 -2.64 18.35 -4.67
C LEU A 51 -1.56 17.67 -3.82
N ASP A 52 -1.92 17.08 -2.69
CA ASP A 52 -1.02 16.34 -1.80
C ASP A 52 -0.62 14.96 -2.34
N LEU A 53 -1.39 14.40 -3.29
CA LEU A 53 -1.03 13.14 -3.94
C LEU A 53 0.18 13.33 -4.86
N ARG A 54 1.25 12.57 -4.62
CA ARG A 54 2.48 12.61 -5.41
C ARG A 54 2.77 11.23 -6.01
N PRO A 55 2.84 11.10 -7.35
CA PRO A 55 3.08 9.80 -7.99
C PRO A 55 4.53 9.32 -7.85
N ALA A 56 5.51 10.23 -7.86
CA ALA A 56 6.93 9.86 -7.86
C ALA A 56 7.39 9.07 -6.62
N PRO A 57 7.01 9.42 -5.38
CA PRO A 57 7.32 8.60 -4.21
C PRO A 57 6.73 7.18 -4.27
N LEU A 58 5.54 7.02 -4.84
CA LEU A 58 4.88 5.73 -4.99
C LEU A 58 5.61 4.83 -6.00
N ALA A 59 5.95 5.37 -7.17
CA ALA A 59 6.77 4.67 -8.15
C ALA A 59 8.14 4.31 -7.55
N GLY A 60 8.77 5.23 -6.81
CA GLY A 60 10.02 4.97 -6.10
C GLY A 60 9.93 3.83 -5.08
N ALA A 61 8.81 3.73 -4.36
CA ALA A 61 8.55 2.62 -3.45
C ALA A 61 8.43 1.28 -4.21
N GLY A 62 7.69 1.23 -5.32
CA GLY A 62 7.60 0.03 -6.18
C GLY A 62 8.98 -0.43 -6.67
N HIS A 63 9.83 0.52 -7.09
CA HIS A 63 11.21 0.21 -7.49
C HIS A 63 12.06 -0.29 -6.32
N ALA A 64 11.89 0.26 -5.12
CA ALA A 64 12.60 -0.20 -3.93
C ALA A 64 12.23 -1.63 -3.55
N VAL A 65 10.95 -1.98 -3.61
CA VAL A 65 10.48 -3.34 -3.35
C VAL A 65 11.06 -4.34 -4.37
N ARG A 66 11.13 -3.97 -5.65
CA ARG A 66 11.76 -4.83 -6.68
C ARG A 66 13.23 -5.12 -6.44
N ARG A 67 13.98 -4.17 -5.86
CA ARG A 67 15.37 -4.44 -5.46
C ARG A 67 15.47 -5.49 -4.35
N HIS A 68 14.48 -5.58 -3.46
CA HIS A 68 14.44 -6.65 -2.46
C HIS A 68 14.18 -8.02 -3.07
N ILE A 69 13.31 -8.10 -4.07
CA ILE A 69 13.04 -9.35 -4.82
C ILE A 69 14.33 -9.91 -5.42
N GLN A 70 15.15 -9.08 -6.06
CA GLN A 70 16.45 -9.49 -6.60
C GLN A 70 17.38 -10.09 -5.52
N GLY A 71 17.28 -9.63 -4.28
CA GLY A 71 18.01 -10.20 -3.16
C GLY A 71 17.51 -11.60 -2.76
N TYR A 72 16.20 -11.82 -2.85
CA TYR A 72 15.60 -13.15 -2.62
C TYR A 72 15.96 -14.13 -3.73
N ASP A 73 16.05 -13.70 -5.00
CA ASP A 73 16.53 -14.55 -6.09
C ASP A 73 17.93 -15.09 -5.81
N HIS A 74 18.83 -14.24 -5.30
CA HIS A 74 20.17 -14.66 -4.92
C HIS A 74 20.16 -15.65 -3.75
N ALA A 75 19.30 -15.44 -2.75
CA ALA A 75 19.14 -16.37 -1.64
C ALA A 75 18.57 -17.73 -2.09
N CYS A 76 17.59 -17.73 -2.99
CA CYS A 76 17.03 -18.94 -3.59
C CYS A 76 18.08 -19.70 -4.43
N ALA A 77 18.92 -18.99 -5.17
CA ALA A 77 20.03 -19.59 -5.93
C ALA A 77 21.03 -20.29 -4.99
N ALA A 78 21.50 -19.60 -3.94
CA ALA A 78 22.41 -20.16 -2.95
C ALA A 78 21.77 -21.34 -2.19
N LEU A 79 20.48 -21.24 -1.88
CA LEU A 79 19.72 -22.35 -1.31
C LEU A 79 19.54 -23.49 -2.29
N THR A 80 19.73 -23.33 -3.60
CA THR A 80 19.57 -24.40 -4.60
C THR A 80 20.87 -25.16 -4.87
N ASP A 81 22.01 -24.67 -4.38
CA ASP A 81 23.32 -25.29 -4.60
C ASP A 81 23.40 -26.76 -4.16
N PRO A 82 24.11 -27.63 -4.90
CA PRO A 82 24.26 -29.03 -4.55
C PRO A 82 24.92 -29.23 -3.19
N LEU A 83 24.39 -30.16 -2.39
CA LEU A 83 24.97 -30.54 -1.10
C LEU A 83 25.99 -31.65 -1.30
N LEU A 84 27.19 -31.49 -0.72
CA LEU A 84 28.29 -32.47 -0.80
C LEU A 84 28.28 -33.50 0.34
N TRP A 85 27.38 -33.36 1.32
CA TRP A 85 27.23 -34.27 2.46
C TRP A 85 26.01 -35.20 2.35
N SER A 86 26.07 -36.35 3.00
CA SER A 86 25.02 -37.38 2.94
C SER A 86 24.66 -37.91 4.33
N GLY A 87 23.55 -38.68 4.41
CA GLY A 87 23.02 -39.25 5.65
C GLY A 87 21.70 -38.63 6.10
N SER A 88 21.19 -39.07 7.26
CA SER A 88 19.90 -38.63 7.80
C SER A 88 19.83 -37.12 8.07
N ALA A 89 20.93 -36.52 8.51
CA ALA A 89 21.05 -35.08 8.71
C ALA A 89 20.91 -34.29 7.39
N ALA A 90 21.56 -34.76 6.32
CA ALA A 90 21.46 -34.16 4.99
C ALA A 90 20.01 -34.24 4.45
N ALA A 91 19.30 -35.35 4.68
CA ALA A 91 17.90 -35.51 4.30
C ALA A 91 16.97 -34.54 5.07
N ALA A 92 17.13 -34.41 6.39
CA ALA A 92 16.34 -33.48 7.21
C ALA A 92 16.59 -32.01 6.82
N TYR A 93 17.85 -31.66 6.51
CA TYR A 93 18.18 -30.34 5.96
C TYR A 93 17.50 -30.11 4.60
N GLY A 94 17.55 -31.08 3.69
CA GLY A 94 16.90 -30.99 2.38
C GLY A 94 15.39 -30.75 2.46
N GLN A 95 14.70 -31.40 3.41
CA GLN A 95 13.28 -31.16 3.67
C GLN A 95 13.00 -29.73 4.14
N SER A 96 13.81 -29.23 5.08
CA SER A 96 13.69 -27.87 5.62
C SER A 96 13.96 -26.82 4.54
N ARG A 97 15.01 -27.05 3.74
CA ARG A 97 15.38 -26.23 2.59
C ARG A 97 14.28 -26.19 1.53
N ALA A 98 13.69 -27.33 1.17
CA ALA A 98 12.59 -27.39 0.21
C ALA A 98 11.35 -26.65 0.73
N MET A 99 11.03 -26.77 2.02
CA MET A 99 9.95 -25.99 2.63
C MET A 99 10.22 -24.48 2.56
N LEU A 100 11.45 -24.05 2.85
CA LEU A 100 11.85 -22.65 2.77
C LEU A 100 11.77 -22.11 1.33
N LEU A 101 12.32 -22.84 0.35
CA LEU A 101 12.27 -22.44 -1.07
C LEU A 101 10.83 -22.23 -1.55
N ARG A 102 9.91 -23.12 -1.16
CA ARG A 102 8.48 -22.96 -1.47
C ARG A 102 7.88 -21.70 -0.87
N HIS A 103 8.21 -21.42 0.40
CA HIS A 103 7.73 -20.20 1.04
C HIS A 103 8.29 -18.92 0.40
N LEU A 104 9.54 -18.95 -0.06
CA LEU A 104 10.20 -17.79 -0.67
C LEU A 104 9.65 -17.49 -2.07
N ASP A 105 9.50 -18.50 -2.93
CA ASP A 105 9.35 -18.27 -4.37
C ASP A 105 8.24 -19.11 -5.05
N GLU A 106 7.56 -20.03 -4.34
CA GLU A 106 6.52 -20.85 -4.98
C GLU A 106 5.16 -20.15 -5.02
N GLY A 107 4.88 -19.50 -6.15
CA GLY A 107 3.56 -18.98 -6.50
C GLY A 107 3.25 -17.58 -5.96
N PRO A 108 2.03 -17.04 -6.23
CA PRO A 108 1.66 -15.66 -5.87
C PRO A 108 1.57 -15.43 -4.36
N GLU A 109 1.35 -16.50 -3.59
CA GLU A 109 1.27 -16.46 -2.14
C GLU A 109 2.64 -16.55 -1.45
N SER A 110 3.71 -16.78 -2.21
CA SER A 110 5.09 -16.76 -1.72
C SER A 110 5.50 -15.35 -1.28
N LEU A 111 6.63 -15.25 -0.57
CA LEU A 111 7.16 -13.96 -0.16
C LEU A 111 7.52 -13.08 -1.37
N VAL A 112 8.18 -13.66 -2.38
CA VAL A 112 8.51 -12.97 -3.65
C VAL A 112 7.24 -12.54 -4.37
N GLY A 113 6.27 -13.45 -4.54
CA GLY A 113 4.99 -13.14 -5.19
C GLY A 113 4.23 -11.98 -4.54
N ARG A 114 4.26 -11.86 -3.21
CA ARG A 114 3.64 -10.73 -2.50
C ARG A 114 4.43 -9.43 -2.60
N LEU A 115 5.76 -9.50 -2.61
CA LEU A 115 6.59 -8.32 -2.87
C LEU A 115 6.34 -7.83 -4.30
N GLU A 116 6.18 -8.74 -5.27
CA GLU A 116 5.82 -8.39 -6.64
C GLU A 116 4.45 -7.73 -6.69
N ALA A 117 3.46 -8.29 -5.99
CA ALA A 117 2.13 -7.70 -5.89
C ALA A 117 2.15 -6.31 -5.23
N THR A 118 2.96 -6.14 -4.18
CA THR A 118 3.13 -4.84 -3.50
C THR A 118 3.78 -3.81 -4.42
N ALA A 119 4.81 -4.20 -5.18
CA ALA A 119 5.45 -3.33 -6.16
C ALA A 119 4.49 -2.97 -7.31
N GLY A 120 3.72 -3.94 -7.79
CA GLY A 120 2.70 -3.74 -8.81
C GLY A 120 1.58 -2.81 -8.35
N TYR A 121 1.12 -2.95 -7.10
CA TYR A 121 0.15 -2.04 -6.49
C TYR A 121 0.70 -0.61 -6.39
N ALA A 122 1.95 -0.45 -5.95
CA ALA A 122 2.58 0.88 -5.84
C ALA A 122 2.68 1.60 -7.20
N ASP A 123 3.03 0.87 -8.27
CA ASP A 123 3.07 1.42 -9.61
C ASP A 123 1.68 1.73 -10.16
N ALA A 124 0.71 0.84 -9.95
CA ALA A 124 -0.67 1.05 -10.36
C ALA A 124 -1.26 2.30 -9.66
N LEU A 125 -0.95 2.48 -8.37
CA LEU A 125 -1.36 3.66 -7.62
C LEU A 125 -0.65 4.92 -8.13
N ALA A 126 0.65 4.85 -8.44
CA ALA A 126 1.39 5.97 -9.03
C ALA A 126 0.76 6.42 -10.36
N HIS A 127 0.43 5.47 -11.23
CA HIS A 127 -0.23 5.74 -12.51
C HIS A 127 -1.63 6.32 -12.34
N TRP A 128 -2.44 5.75 -11.44
CA TRP A 128 -3.75 6.30 -11.10
C TRP A 128 -3.67 7.73 -10.57
N VAL A 129 -2.68 8.06 -9.72
CA VAL A 129 -2.46 9.42 -9.23
C VAL A 129 -2.14 10.36 -10.40
N GLU A 130 -1.25 9.95 -11.31
CA GLU A 130 -0.86 10.77 -12.46
C GLU A 130 -2.06 11.09 -13.37
N ASP A 131 -2.83 10.07 -13.76
CA ASP A 131 -3.99 10.21 -14.61
C ASP A 131 -5.09 11.06 -13.95
N SER A 132 -5.35 10.81 -12.66
CA SER A 132 -6.34 11.56 -11.89
C SER A 132 -5.96 13.03 -11.77
N ARG A 133 -4.68 13.33 -11.47
CA ARG A 133 -4.19 14.71 -11.41
C ARG A 133 -4.29 15.42 -12.75
N LEU A 134 -4.00 14.73 -13.85
CA LEU A 134 -4.17 15.28 -15.20
C LEU A 134 -5.64 15.57 -15.51
N ALA A 135 -6.56 14.67 -15.16
CA ALA A 135 -7.99 14.87 -15.35
C ALA A 135 -8.51 16.08 -14.55
N VAL A 136 -8.09 16.21 -13.29
CA VAL A 136 -8.43 17.36 -12.44
C VAL A 136 -7.84 18.65 -13.01
N ALA A 137 -6.59 18.64 -13.48
CA ALA A 137 -5.97 19.81 -14.10
C ALA A 137 -6.75 20.30 -15.33
N ARG A 138 -7.21 19.38 -16.17
CA ARG A 138 -8.05 19.71 -17.34
C ARG A 138 -9.38 20.33 -16.90
N ALA A 139 -10.07 19.71 -15.96
CA ALA A 139 -11.33 20.22 -15.43
C ALA A 139 -11.18 21.62 -14.80
N LEU A 140 -10.08 21.87 -14.08
CA LEU A 140 -9.77 23.18 -13.54
C LEU A 140 -9.49 24.21 -14.62
N ALA A 141 -8.71 23.87 -15.64
CA ALA A 141 -8.44 24.78 -16.75
C ALA A 141 -9.75 25.20 -17.44
N ASP A 142 -10.64 24.23 -17.70
CA ASP A 142 -11.95 24.48 -18.32
C ASP A 142 -12.83 25.38 -17.44
N VAL A 143 -12.86 25.13 -16.13
CA VAL A 143 -13.63 25.92 -15.17
C VAL A 143 -13.06 27.34 -15.02
N ILE A 144 -11.75 27.51 -14.92
CA ILE A 144 -11.12 28.83 -14.76
C ILE A 144 -11.41 29.71 -15.98
N GLY A 145 -11.46 29.13 -17.19
CA GLY A 145 -11.79 29.83 -18.43
C GLY A 145 -13.28 30.07 -18.67
N SER A 146 -14.16 29.68 -17.74
CA SER A 146 -15.61 29.68 -17.95
C SER A 146 -16.31 31.01 -17.60
N ALA A 147 -17.48 31.24 -18.17
CA ALA A 147 -18.31 32.41 -17.84
C ALA A 147 -18.83 32.34 -16.39
N GLU A 148 -19.04 31.13 -15.88
CA GLU A 148 -19.42 30.85 -14.51
C GLU A 148 -18.35 31.31 -13.52
N ALA A 149 -17.06 31.17 -13.86
CA ALA A 149 -15.97 31.68 -13.02
C ALA A 149 -16.00 33.21 -12.93
N VAL A 150 -16.29 33.89 -14.05
CA VAL A 150 -16.48 35.34 -14.07
C VAL A 150 -17.68 35.75 -13.20
N ALA A 151 -18.80 35.04 -13.30
CA ALA A 151 -19.98 35.29 -12.47
C ALA A 151 -19.71 35.12 -10.97
N VAL A 152 -18.95 34.09 -10.58
CA VAL A 152 -18.52 33.86 -9.19
C VAL A 152 -17.59 34.96 -8.69
N ILE A 153 -16.61 35.37 -9.50
CA ILE A 153 -15.68 36.44 -9.15
C ILE A 153 -16.43 37.78 -9.01
N ALA A 154 -17.34 38.09 -9.92
CA ALA A 154 -18.17 39.30 -9.85
C ALA A 154 -19.06 39.29 -8.60
N ALA A 155 -19.76 38.19 -8.34
CA ALA A 155 -20.65 38.05 -7.19
C ALA A 155 -19.93 38.17 -5.84
N THR A 156 -18.70 37.64 -5.73
CA THR A 156 -17.88 37.72 -4.51
C THR A 156 -17.10 39.02 -4.34
N SER A 157 -16.93 39.80 -5.42
CA SER A 157 -16.24 41.10 -5.36
C SER A 157 -17.19 42.26 -5.01
N LEU A 158 -18.47 42.14 -5.39
CA LEU A 158 -19.50 43.16 -5.12
C LEU A 158 -20.11 43.06 -3.71
N THR A 159 -19.81 42.00 -2.95
CA THR A 159 -20.41 41.72 -1.63
C THR A 159 -19.92 42.62 -0.49
N ARG A 160 -19.28 43.76 -0.76
CA ARG A 160 -18.95 44.75 0.29
C ARG A 160 -20.14 45.65 0.64
N GLU A 161 -21.09 45.83 -0.27
CA GLU A 161 -22.27 46.68 -0.05
C GLU A 161 -23.51 46.07 -0.73
N GLN A 162 -24.53 45.69 0.06
CA GLN A 162 -25.90 45.28 -0.35
C GLN A 162 -26.17 43.79 -0.63
N SER A 163 -26.64 43.08 0.39
CA SER A 163 -27.03 41.67 0.38
C SER A 163 -28.51 41.47 0.02
N HIS A 164 -28.83 41.27 -1.26
CA HIS A 164 -30.06 40.63 -1.73
C HIS A 164 -29.76 39.49 -2.72
N SER A 165 -28.76 38.65 -2.43
CA SER A 165 -28.43 37.48 -3.24
C SER A 165 -29.10 36.23 -2.67
N GLY A 166 -30.32 35.94 -3.13
CA GLY A 166 -30.94 34.65 -2.90
C GLY A 166 -30.21 33.50 -3.62
N PRO A 167 -30.60 32.24 -3.37
CA PRO A 167 -30.02 31.04 -4.02
C PRO A 167 -30.11 31.05 -5.55
N SER A 168 -30.94 31.93 -6.13
CA SER A 168 -31.10 32.13 -7.58
C SER A 168 -30.17 33.19 -8.19
N SER A 169 -29.23 33.76 -7.42
CA SER A 169 -28.23 34.70 -7.95
C SER A 169 -27.36 34.01 -9.02
N PRO A 170 -26.98 34.70 -10.11
CA PRO A 170 -26.11 34.14 -11.14
C PRO A 170 -24.76 33.67 -10.59
N GLY A 171 -24.26 34.28 -9.51
CA GLY A 171 -23.07 33.82 -8.80
C GLY A 171 -23.26 32.45 -8.12
N ASN A 172 -24.40 32.23 -7.48
CA ASN A 172 -24.71 30.94 -6.81
C ASN A 172 -24.94 29.82 -7.83
N ALA A 173 -25.62 30.13 -8.94
CA ALA A 173 -25.78 29.19 -10.05
C ALA A 173 -24.41 28.84 -10.68
N GLY A 174 -23.55 29.83 -10.92
CA GLY A 174 -22.19 29.62 -11.42
C GLY A 174 -21.34 28.79 -10.46
N ALA A 175 -21.39 29.07 -9.15
CA ALA A 175 -20.69 28.29 -8.13
C ALA A 175 -21.15 26.83 -8.11
N ALA A 176 -22.46 26.59 -8.16
CA ALA A 176 -23.03 25.24 -8.20
C ALA A 176 -22.60 24.47 -9.45
N GLU A 177 -22.52 25.15 -10.60
CA GLU A 177 -22.09 24.55 -11.86
C GLU A 177 -20.60 24.21 -11.88
N ILE A 178 -19.75 25.12 -11.39
CA ILE A 178 -18.30 24.86 -11.21
C ILE A 178 -18.08 23.67 -10.28
N ALA A 179 -18.74 23.69 -9.13
CA ALA A 179 -18.63 22.63 -8.14
C ALA A 179 -19.08 21.29 -8.72
N ALA A 180 -20.16 21.26 -9.49
CA ALA A 180 -20.62 20.04 -10.15
C ALA A 180 -19.57 19.47 -11.13
N ARG A 181 -18.95 20.32 -11.96
CA ARG A 181 -17.91 19.88 -12.91
C ARG A 181 -16.69 19.29 -12.19
N VAL A 182 -16.19 20.00 -11.17
CA VAL A 182 -15.01 19.57 -10.41
C VAL A 182 -15.30 18.30 -9.60
N LEU A 183 -16.40 18.26 -8.85
CA LEU A 183 -16.76 17.09 -8.03
C LEU A 183 -17.08 15.86 -8.88
N ALA A 184 -17.63 16.02 -10.10
CA ALA A 184 -17.87 14.88 -10.99
C ALA A 184 -16.56 14.18 -11.37
N VAL A 185 -15.53 14.94 -11.73
CA VAL A 185 -14.20 14.38 -12.07
C VAL A 185 -13.56 13.72 -10.84
N LEU A 186 -13.67 14.36 -9.68
CA LEU A 186 -13.16 13.80 -8.42
C LEU A 186 -13.89 12.52 -8.01
N CYS A 187 -15.19 12.41 -8.24
CA CYS A 187 -15.96 11.17 -8.01
C CYS A 187 -15.44 10.02 -8.89
N VAL A 188 -15.17 10.28 -10.17
CA VAL A 188 -14.62 9.27 -11.08
C VAL A 188 -13.23 8.82 -10.61
N ALA A 189 -12.37 9.76 -10.19
CA ALA A 189 -11.06 9.44 -9.64
C ALA A 189 -11.17 8.58 -8.37
N TYR A 190 -12.09 8.92 -7.46
CA TYR A 190 -12.38 8.14 -6.26
C TYR A 190 -12.85 6.71 -6.59
N ASP A 191 -13.76 6.55 -7.55
CA ASP A 191 -14.23 5.23 -7.99
C ASP A 191 -13.12 4.39 -8.61
N GLY A 192 -12.17 5.05 -9.29
CA GLY A 192 -10.93 4.43 -9.77
C GLY A 192 -10.07 3.90 -8.62
N ALA A 193 -9.86 4.70 -7.57
CA ALA A 193 -9.09 4.27 -6.39
C ALA A 193 -9.74 3.08 -5.68
N GLU A 194 -11.05 3.14 -5.47
CA GLU A 194 -11.85 2.07 -4.89
C GLU A 194 -11.75 0.77 -5.69
N THR A 195 -11.79 0.87 -7.02
CA THR A 195 -11.64 -0.28 -7.92
C THR A 195 -10.24 -0.87 -7.82
N LEU A 196 -9.21 -0.02 -7.77
CA LEU A 196 -7.83 -0.44 -7.58
C LEU A 196 -7.65 -1.16 -6.25
N LEU A 197 -8.17 -0.62 -5.14
CA LEU A 197 -8.11 -1.29 -3.83
C LEU A 197 -8.81 -2.65 -3.83
N ARG A 198 -9.99 -2.77 -4.46
CA ARG A 198 -10.69 -4.06 -4.58
C ARG A 198 -9.91 -5.07 -5.42
N GLN A 199 -9.27 -4.61 -6.49
CA GLN A 199 -8.47 -5.46 -7.37
C GLN A 199 -7.23 -6.02 -6.66
N TRP A 200 -6.52 -5.18 -5.90
CA TRP A 200 -5.24 -5.55 -5.27
C TRP A 200 -5.38 -6.12 -3.86
N GLY A 201 -6.51 -5.87 -3.17
CA GLY A 201 -6.75 -6.28 -1.79
C GLY A 201 -6.41 -7.75 -1.49
N PRO A 202 -6.85 -8.74 -2.29
CA PRO A 202 -6.53 -10.14 -2.05
C PRO A 202 -5.03 -10.45 -2.06
N SER A 203 -4.26 -9.80 -2.94
CA SER A 203 -2.82 -10.05 -3.11
C SER A 203 -1.95 -9.37 -2.05
N LEU A 204 -2.50 -8.39 -1.33
CA LEU A 204 -1.81 -7.65 -0.27
C LEU A 204 -2.02 -8.22 1.14
N ALA A 205 -2.84 -9.27 1.28
CA ALA A 205 -3.08 -9.90 2.58
C ALA A 205 -1.80 -10.54 3.16
N GLU A 206 -1.63 -10.43 4.48
CA GLU A 206 -0.49 -11.02 5.19
C GLU A 206 -0.44 -12.55 5.01
N SER A 207 0.77 -13.09 4.79
CA SER A 207 1.00 -14.53 4.84
C SER A 207 1.36 -14.94 6.27
N PRO A 208 0.53 -15.74 6.95
CA PRO A 208 0.99 -16.42 8.14
C PRO A 208 1.98 -17.51 7.72
N LEU A 209 3.28 -17.27 7.91
CA LEU A 209 4.26 -18.35 7.94
C LEU A 209 3.84 -19.27 9.09
N ARG A 210 3.23 -20.42 8.77
CA ARG A 210 3.04 -21.49 9.76
C ARG A 210 4.24 -22.42 9.66
N PRO A 211 5.20 -22.37 10.60
CA PRO A 211 6.18 -23.42 10.70
C PRO A 211 5.43 -24.73 10.98
N SER A 212 5.59 -25.72 10.10
CA SER A 212 5.12 -27.07 10.36
C SER A 212 5.90 -27.58 11.57
N GLY A 213 5.26 -27.50 12.74
CA GLY A 213 5.82 -27.97 13.99
C GLY A 213 6.13 -29.46 13.88
N THR A 214 7.39 -29.79 13.63
CA THR A 214 7.95 -31.09 13.95
C THR A 214 9.24 -30.83 14.69
N ARG A 215 9.13 -30.59 16.01
CA ARG A 215 10.28 -30.68 16.90
C ARG A 215 10.66 -32.16 16.92
N PRO A 216 11.82 -32.58 16.37
CA PRO A 216 12.23 -33.96 16.52
C PRO A 216 12.49 -34.15 18.01
N ARG A 217 11.66 -34.95 18.67
CA ARG A 217 11.99 -35.46 19.99
C ARG A 217 13.28 -36.27 19.79
N PRO A 218 14.40 -35.94 20.46
CA PRO A 218 15.53 -36.85 20.45
C PRO A 218 15.03 -38.11 21.16
N ASP A 219 14.89 -39.19 20.39
CA ASP A 219 14.75 -40.53 20.96
C ASP A 219 15.98 -40.77 21.82
N GLY A 220 15.78 -40.71 23.13
CA GLY A 220 16.71 -41.23 24.12
C GLY A 220 16.80 -42.73 23.91
N GLY A 221 17.81 -43.17 23.18
CA GLY A 221 18.09 -44.56 22.94
C GLY A 221 18.39 -45.32 24.24
N GLY A 222 17.93 -46.58 24.27
CA GLY A 222 18.71 -47.66 24.86
C GLY A 222 18.38 -48.06 26.30
N ALA A 223 17.38 -48.94 26.45
CA ALA A 223 17.48 -50.02 27.44
C ALA A 223 17.21 -51.34 26.72
N ALA A 224 18.21 -51.80 25.97
CA ALA A 224 18.30 -53.20 25.58
C ALA A 224 18.44 -54.03 26.86
N SER A 225 17.42 -54.85 27.14
CA SER A 225 17.48 -55.91 28.13
C SER A 225 18.47 -56.98 27.65
N GLY A 226 19.75 -56.74 27.94
CA GLY A 226 20.84 -57.69 27.74
C GLY A 226 21.15 -58.38 29.07
N SER A 227 20.64 -59.60 29.20
CA SER A 227 20.99 -60.56 30.24
C SER A 227 22.51 -60.68 30.39
N ARG A 228 23.04 -60.42 31.59
CA ARG A 228 24.46 -60.57 31.91
C ARG A 228 24.64 -61.76 32.85
N PRO A 229 25.52 -62.73 32.55
CA PRO A 229 25.95 -63.72 33.52
C PRO A 229 27.01 -63.11 34.45
N ARG A 230 26.97 -63.58 35.69
CA ARG A 230 27.83 -63.24 36.82
C ARG A 230 29.21 -63.89 36.65
N PRO A 231 30.31 -63.18 36.90
CA PRO A 231 31.54 -63.83 37.32
C PRO A 231 31.96 -63.38 38.73
N ASP A 232 32.38 -64.36 39.51
CA ASP A 232 33.06 -64.21 40.78
C ASP A 232 34.51 -63.71 40.59
N GLY A 233 35.03 -63.06 41.63
CA GLY A 233 36.41 -63.24 42.07
C GLY A 233 37.41 -62.13 41.75
N GLY A 234 38.11 -61.68 42.79
CA GLY A 234 39.46 -61.13 42.67
C GLY A 234 39.65 -59.72 43.23
N GLY A 235 39.95 -59.63 44.53
CA GLY A 235 40.51 -58.43 45.14
C GLY A 235 42.01 -58.24 44.88
N ALA A 236 42.50 -57.09 45.36
CA ALA A 236 43.89 -56.64 45.54
C ALA A 236 44.46 -55.63 44.51
N ALA A 237 44.34 -54.34 44.90
CA ALA A 237 45.31 -53.21 44.98
C ALA A 237 46.67 -53.24 44.21
N PRO A 238 47.46 -52.14 44.26
CA PRO A 238 47.19 -50.72 43.95
C PRO A 238 48.26 -50.13 42.98
N GLY A 239 48.04 -48.95 42.39
CA GLY A 239 49.09 -48.32 41.56
C GLY A 239 48.78 -46.94 40.98
N THR A 240 49.24 -45.92 41.71
CA THR A 240 49.96 -44.72 41.22
C THR A 240 49.38 -43.80 40.11
N ARG A 241 49.00 -42.59 40.56
CA ARG A 241 49.68 -41.28 40.35
C ARG A 241 49.59 -40.57 38.97
N THR A 242 49.16 -39.29 39.05
CA THR A 242 49.57 -38.09 38.25
C THR A 242 49.04 -38.04 36.80
N THR A 243 48.56 -36.95 36.19
CA THR A 243 48.76 -35.48 36.28
C THR A 243 47.61 -34.83 35.45
N ARG A 244 46.98 -33.71 35.86
CA ARG A 244 47.11 -32.33 35.26
C ARG A 244 46.79 -32.28 33.74
N ILE A 245 45.89 -31.44 33.20
CA ILE A 245 45.80 -29.97 33.21
C ILE A 245 44.39 -29.60 32.66
N GLY A 246 43.79 -28.54 33.20
CA GLY A 246 42.60 -27.91 32.62
C GLY A 246 42.95 -26.86 31.56
N TRP A 247 42.00 -26.64 30.65
CA TRP A 247 41.45 -25.41 30.07
C TRP A 247 40.68 -25.84 28.82
#